data_AF-A0A558AHR5-F1
#
_entry.id   AF-A0A558AHR5-F1
#
_cell.length_a   1.000
_cell.length_b   1.000
_cell.length_c   1.000
_cell.angle_alpha   90.00
_cell.angle_beta   90.00
_cell.angle_gamma   90.00
#
_symmetry.space_group_name_H-M   'P 1'
#
loop_
_entity.id
_entity.type
_entity.pdbx_description
1 polymer ?
#
loop_
_entity_poly.entity_id
_entity_poly.type
_entity_poly.pdbx_seq_one_letter_code
_entity_poly.pdbx_strand_id
1 'polypeptide(L)'
;GRPAPDGPLLTAVEDKIELIAGGDAVAIIPACAVFGGLRPDLAMVPLEGVEPSHVALATRAGERNRLVAAFRKSAEAHLTGPPAAHRVDREAEVGPGGRD
;
A
#
# COMPACT_ATOMS: atom_id res chain seq x y z
N GLY A 1 17.68 9.07 -12.16
CA GLY A 1 17.49 9.98 -11.01
C GLY A 1 18.68 9.89 -10.10
N ARG A 2 18.97 10.93 -9.31
CA ARG A 2 19.96 10.85 -8.22
C ARG A 2 19.34 10.20 -6.99
N PRO A 3 20.13 9.56 -6.11
CA PRO A 3 19.63 9.05 -4.83
C PRO A 3 18.96 10.18 -4.02
N ALA A 4 17.91 9.85 -3.28
CA ALA A 4 17.32 10.76 -2.31
C ALA A 4 18.34 11.04 -1.20
N PRO A 5 18.40 12.28 -0.67
CA PRO A 5 19.20 12.58 0.51
C PRO A 5 18.72 11.76 1.71
N ASP A 6 19.60 11.58 2.70
CA ASP A 6 19.23 10.94 3.95
C ASP A 6 18.10 11.73 4.64
N GLY A 7 17.12 11.00 5.14
CA GLY A 7 15.99 11.55 5.89
C GLY A 7 16.28 11.68 7.38
N PRO A 8 15.38 12.31 8.16
CA PRO A 8 15.48 12.37 9.61
C PRO A 8 15.55 10.95 10.21
N LEU A 9 16.32 10.79 11.29
CA LEU A 9 16.41 9.52 12.01
C LEU A 9 15.14 9.31 12.85
N LEU A 10 14.41 8.24 12.57
CA LEU A 10 13.22 7.88 13.34
C LEU A 10 13.61 7.04 14.56
N THR A 11 13.33 7.55 15.75
CA THR A 11 13.66 6.88 17.03
C THR A 11 12.52 6.03 17.60
N ALA A 12 11.26 6.32 17.24
CA ALA A 12 10.09 5.53 17.61
C ALA A 12 9.13 5.37 16.42
N VAL A 13 8.31 4.31 16.42
CA VAL A 13 7.36 4.03 15.33
C VAL A 13 6.16 4.98 15.38
N GLU A 14 5.84 5.46 16.58
CA GLU A 14 4.73 6.33 16.92
C GLU A 14 4.93 7.76 16.37
N ASP A 15 6.17 8.24 16.30
CA ASP A 15 6.53 9.59 15.82
C ASP A 15 6.45 9.73 14.28
N LYS A 16 6.24 8.62 13.56
CA LYS A 16 6.26 8.56 12.09
C LYS A 16 5.25 9.48 11.44
N ILE A 17 4.05 9.52 12.01
CA ILE A 17 2.94 10.30 11.44
C ILE A 17 3.15 11.79 11.68
N GLU A 18 3.79 12.16 12.79
CA GLU A 18 4.07 13.56 13.14
C GLU A 18 5.09 14.19 12.20
N LEU A 19 6.15 13.46 11.82
CA LEU A 19 7.13 13.93 10.83
C LEU A 19 6.51 14.16 9.44
N ILE A 20 5.55 13.31 9.04
CA ILE A 20 4.83 13.48 7.77
C ILE A 20 3.90 14.69 7.86
N ALA A 21 3.17 14.84 8.97
CA ALA A 21 2.29 15.99 9.19
C ALA A 21 3.05 17.32 9.30
N GLY A 22 4.27 17.29 9.83
CA GLY A 22 5.20 18.42 9.84
C GLY A 22 5.76 18.80 8.46
N GLY A 23 5.59 17.94 7.46
CA GLY A 23 6.09 18.15 6.10
C GLY A 23 7.54 17.72 5.87
N ASP A 24 8.15 17.04 6.86
CA ASP A 24 9.56 16.65 6.81
C ASP A 24 9.78 15.27 6.16
N ALA A 25 8.71 14.51 5.93
CA ALA A 25 8.79 13.16 5.38
C ALA A 25 7.56 12.77 4.54
N VAL A 26 7.73 11.70 3.75
CA VAL A 26 6.65 10.95 3.09
C VAL A 26 6.79 9.47 3.42
N ALA A 27 5.69 8.73 3.43
CA ALA A 27 5.70 7.29 3.63
C ALA A 27 4.95 6.57 2.50
N ILE A 28 5.52 5.45 2.04
CA ILE A 28 4.84 4.50 1.17
C ILE A 28 4.22 3.44 2.09
N ILE A 29 2.90 3.31 2.06
CA ILE A 29 2.16 2.35 2.87
C ILE A 29 1.29 1.45 1.98
N PRO A 30 1.03 0.18 2.39
CA PRO A 30 0.05 -0.64 1.72
C PRO A 30 -1.34 0.01 1.74
N ALA A 31 -2.12 -0.13 0.67
CA ALA A 31 -3.45 0.47 0.56
C ALA A 31 -4.44 0.02 1.65
N CYS A 32 -4.21 -1.14 2.28
CA CYS A 32 -5.03 -1.65 3.38
C CYS A 32 -4.68 -1.05 4.76
N ALA A 33 -3.61 -0.24 4.85
CA ALA A 33 -3.10 0.30 6.10
C ALA A 33 -3.84 1.58 6.52
N VAL A 34 -5.17 1.52 6.65
CA VAL A 34 -5.92 2.62 7.29
C VAL A 34 -5.97 2.33 8.79
N PHE A 35 -4.92 2.73 9.50
CA PHE A 35 -4.86 2.66 10.96
C PHE A 35 -5.87 3.63 11.58
N GLY A 36 -7.10 3.18 11.82
CA GLY A 36 -8.10 3.97 12.58
C GLY A 36 -8.61 5.26 11.92
N GLY A 37 -8.23 5.53 10.66
CA GLY A 37 -8.61 6.72 9.90
C GLY A 37 -7.40 7.59 9.55
N LEU A 38 -7.41 8.20 8.36
CA LEU A 38 -6.37 9.15 7.95
C LEU A 38 -6.55 10.46 8.73
N ARG A 39 -5.46 11.02 9.28
CA ARG A 39 -5.53 12.37 9.89
C ARG A 39 -5.99 13.39 8.84
N PRO A 40 -6.81 14.39 9.20
CA PRO A 40 -7.38 15.34 8.23
C PRO A 40 -6.34 16.20 7.49
N ASP A 41 -5.15 16.37 8.08
CA ASP A 41 -4.03 17.14 7.54
C ASP A 41 -3.12 16.31 6.62
N LEU A 42 -3.44 15.03 6.38
CA LEU A 42 -2.68 14.14 5.51
C LEU A 42 -3.49 13.76 4.27
N ALA A 43 -2.78 13.58 3.16
CA ALA A 43 -3.33 13.08 1.91
C ALA A 43 -2.66 11.76 1.51
N MET A 44 -3.46 10.84 0.96
CA MET A 44 -2.98 9.61 0.35
C MET A 44 -2.92 9.80 -1.17
N VAL A 45 -1.74 9.57 -1.75
CA VAL A 45 -1.54 9.63 -3.21
C VAL A 45 -1.35 8.21 -3.73
N PRO A 46 -2.12 7.76 -4.74
CA PRO A 46 -1.90 6.45 -5.36
C PRO A 46 -0.49 6.34 -5.93
N LEU A 47 0.20 5.25 -5.59
CA LEU A 47 1.50 4.93 -6.14
C LEU A 47 1.31 3.98 -7.33
N GLU A 48 1.47 4.53 -8.53
CA GLU A 48 1.28 3.79 -9.79
C GLU A 48 2.57 3.17 -10.30
N GLY A 49 2.46 2.09 -11.09
CA GLY A 49 3.60 1.44 -11.73
C GLY A 49 4.49 0.63 -10.79
N VAL A 50 4.00 0.29 -9.60
CA VAL A 50 4.66 -0.62 -8.64
C VAL A 50 3.81 -1.87 -8.43
N GLU A 51 4.47 -3.01 -8.23
CA GLU A 51 3.78 -4.25 -7.88
C GLU A 51 3.16 -4.15 -6.48
N PRO A 52 1.96 -4.73 -6.27
CA PRO A 52 1.34 -4.75 -4.95
C PRO A 52 2.19 -5.44 -3.88
N SER A 53 2.12 -4.92 -2.66
CA SER A 53 2.66 -5.61 -1.48
C SER A 53 1.91 -6.94 -1.24
N HIS A 54 2.66 -8.00 -0.96
CA HIS A 54 2.11 -9.33 -0.71
C HIS A 54 2.10 -9.67 0.78
N VAL A 55 0.97 -10.17 1.28
CA VAL A 55 0.87 -10.76 2.61
C VAL A 55 1.04 -12.27 2.47
N ALA A 56 2.00 -12.84 3.22
CA ALA A 56 2.30 -14.27 3.17
C ALA A 56 2.17 -14.92 4.54
N LEU A 57 1.63 -16.14 4.57
CA LEU A 57 1.67 -17.03 5.74
C LEU A 57 2.88 -17.95 5.63
N ALA A 58 3.90 -17.71 6.45
CA ALA A 58 5.06 -18.60 6.57
C ALA A 58 4.89 -19.56 7.76
N THR A 59 5.20 -20.83 7.55
CA THR A 59 5.18 -21.86 8.60
C THR A 59 6.46 -22.69 8.52
N ARG A 60 6.79 -23.43 9.58
CA ARG A 60 7.91 -24.37 9.55
C ARG A 60 7.62 -25.47 8.53
N ALA A 61 8.68 -25.95 7.86
CA ALA A 61 8.56 -27.09 6.96
C ALA A 61 8.00 -28.32 7.72
N GLY A 62 7.00 -28.98 7.15
CA GLY A 62 6.36 -30.14 7.76
C GLY A 62 5.48 -29.81 8.97
N GLU A 63 5.00 -28.58 9.13
CA GLU A 63 4.05 -28.20 10.19
C GLU A 63 2.78 -29.07 10.17
N ARG A 64 2.35 -29.56 11.35
CA ARG A 64 1.21 -30.50 11.52
C ARG A 64 0.18 -30.02 12.53
N ASN A 65 0.37 -28.85 13.15
CA ASN A 65 -0.56 -28.30 14.12
C ASN A 65 -1.91 -27.98 13.46
N ARG A 66 -2.98 -28.55 14.01
CA ARG A 66 -4.35 -28.39 13.52
C ARG A 66 -4.81 -26.93 13.52
N LEU A 67 -4.34 -26.11 14.46
CA LEU A 67 -4.66 -24.68 14.49
C LEU A 67 -4.04 -23.93 13.32
N VAL A 68 -2.82 -24.28 12.93
CA VAL A 68 -2.15 -23.67 11.76
C VAL A 68 -2.88 -24.07 10.47
N ALA A 69 -3.29 -25.34 10.36
CA ALA A 69 -4.09 -25.80 9.22
C ALA A 69 -5.46 -25.09 9.14
N ALA A 70 -6.14 -24.93 10.28
CA ALA A 70 -7.40 -24.20 10.34
C ALA A 70 -7.22 -22.72 9.97
N PHE A 71 -6.17 -22.07 10.50
CA PHE A 71 -5.86 -20.68 10.15
C PHE A 71 -5.56 -20.51 8.67
N ARG A 72 -4.75 -21.40 8.06
CA ARG A 72 -4.47 -21.38 6.61
C ARG A 72 -5.76 -21.40 5.79
N LYS A 73 -6.70 -22.28 6.14
CA LYS A 73 -8.00 -22.38 5.46
C LYS A 73 -8.81 -21.09 5.60
N SER A 74 -8.86 -20.51 6.79
CA SER A 74 -9.56 -19.23 7.01
C SER A 74 -8.89 -18.08 6.25
N ALA A 75 -7.56 -18.03 6.27
CA ALA A 75 -6.79 -17.00 5.57
C ALA A 75 -7.03 -17.08 4.05
N GLU A 76 -7.02 -18.27 3.45
CA GLU A 76 -7.34 -18.45 2.02
C GLU A 76 -8.76 -18.00 1.67
N ALA A 77 -9.72 -18.20 2.58
CA ALA A 77 -11.11 -17.80 2.35
C ALA A 77 -11.37 -16.29 2.52
N HIS A 78 -10.56 -15.60 3.33
CA HIS A 78 -10.87 -14.22 3.76
C HIS A 78 -9.83 -13.17 3.32
N LEU A 79 -8.59 -13.55 3.05
CA LEU A 79 -7.54 -12.64 2.57
C LEU A 79 -7.53 -12.59 1.04
N THR A 80 -8.66 -12.22 0.45
CA THR A 80 -8.88 -12.24 -1.01
C THR A 80 -8.29 -11.01 -1.74
N GLY A 81 -7.53 -10.17 -1.04
CA GLY A 81 -7.02 -8.90 -1.55
C GLY A 81 -8.10 -7.83 -1.69
N PRO A 82 -7.74 -6.57 -1.99
CA PRO A 82 -8.73 -5.57 -2.35
C PRO A 82 -9.45 -5.97 -3.66
N PRO A 83 -10.74 -5.64 -3.84
CA PRO A 83 -11.38 -5.77 -5.15
C PRO A 83 -10.55 -5.01 -6.18
N ALA A 84 -10.39 -5.57 -7.38
CA ALA A 84 -9.57 -4.98 -8.44
C ALA A 84 -9.86 -3.48 -8.54
N ALA A 85 -8.84 -2.66 -8.28
CA ALA A 85 -8.98 -1.21 -8.30
C ALA A 85 -9.63 -0.81 -9.63
N HIS A 86 -10.66 0.04 -9.53
CA HIS A 86 -11.35 0.62 -10.67
C HIS A 86 -10.30 1.10 -11.68
N ARG A 87 -10.22 0.40 -12.82
CA ARG A 87 -9.40 0.77 -13.96
C ARG A 87 -9.95 2.13 -14.39
N VAL A 88 -9.30 3.21 -13.97
CA VAL A 88 -9.55 4.51 -14.59
C VAL A 88 -8.88 4.39 -15.94
N ASP A 89 -9.61 3.86 -16.90
CA ASP A 89 -9.26 3.95 -18.30
C ASP A 89 -9.11 5.43 -18.58
N ARG A 90 -7.86 5.92 -18.62
CA ARG A 90 -7.56 7.15 -19.33
C ARG A 90 -7.81 6.84 -20.79
N GLU A 91 -9.07 6.97 -21.22
CA GLU A 91 -9.35 7.27 -22.60
C GLU A 91 -8.72 8.63 -22.88
N ALA A 92 -7.60 8.58 -23.61
CA ALA A 92 -7.04 9.73 -24.23
C ALA A 92 -8.10 10.29 -25.20
N GLU A 93 -8.74 11.41 -24.82
CA GLU A 93 -9.27 12.32 -25.83
C GLU A 93 -8.09 12.92 -26.59
N VAL A 94 -7.58 12.16 -27.56
CA VAL A 94 -7.00 12.71 -28.77
C VAL A 94 -8.16 12.85 -29.74
N GLY A 95 -8.76 14.05 -29.76
CA GLY A 95 -9.74 14.40 -30.79
C GLY A 95 -9.12 14.30 -32.18
N PRO A 96 -9.85 13.80 -33.19
CA PRO A 96 -9.31 13.66 -34.54
C PRO A 96 -9.15 15.05 -35.17
N GLY A 97 -8.01 15.25 -35.85
CA GLY A 97 -7.66 16.53 -36.46
C GLY A 97 -8.43 16.87 -37.73
N GLY A 98 -8.14 18.07 -38.24
CA GLY A 98 -8.12 18.34 -39.67
C GLY A 98 -9.02 19.47 -40.17
N ARG A 99 -8.34 20.57 -40.57
CA ARG A 99 -8.66 21.57 -41.62
C ARG A 99 -9.86 22.50 -41.40
N ASP A 100 -9.55 23.80 -41.27
CA ASP A 100 -9.57 24.75 -42.40
C ASP A 100 -8.44 25.78 -42.25
#